data_AF-A0A932XLB3-F1
#
_entry.id   AF-A0A932XLB3-F1
#
_cell.length_a   1.000
_cell.length_b   1.000
_cell.length_c   1.000
_cell.angle_alpha   90.00
_cell.angle_beta   90.00
_cell.angle_gamma   90.00
#
_symmetry.space_group_name_H-M   'P 1'
#
loop_
_entity.id
_entity.type
_entity.pdbx_description
1 polymer ?
#
loop_
_entity_poly.entity_id
_entity_poly.type
_entity_poly.pdbx_seq_one_letter_code
_entity_poly.pdbx_strand_id
1 'polypeptide(L)'
;MRHLRGISVPVPVPVPVSVSVSVFIFGFVWLALTCFASSAQAQEQKVLKVGVQLPLTGQRAGVGEIIKNGIEMAIMDLNREGGVDGALLQAVYEDDQDTRSGAVE
;
A
#
# COMPACT_ATOMS: atom_id res chain seq x y z
N MET A 1 -11.54 -28.12 78.83
CA MET A 1 -10.73 -26.89 78.73
C MET A 1 -10.02 -26.90 77.36
N ARG A 2 -10.78 -26.80 76.26
CA ARG A 2 -10.82 -25.68 75.29
C ARG A 2 -9.46 -25.11 74.82
N HIS A 3 -9.07 -25.58 73.63
CA HIS A 3 -8.58 -24.81 72.48
C HIS A 3 -7.38 -23.85 72.65
N LEU A 4 -6.20 -24.31 72.25
CA LEU A 4 -5.16 -23.46 71.69
C LEU A 4 -5.19 -23.61 70.17
N ARG A 5 -5.64 -22.56 69.48
CA ARG A 5 -5.70 -22.49 68.01
C ARG A 5 -4.28 -22.29 67.49
N GLY A 6 -3.74 -23.29 66.79
CA GLY A 6 -2.55 -23.14 65.95
C GLY A 6 -2.89 -22.27 64.75
N ILE A 7 -2.40 -21.03 64.76
CA ILE A 7 -2.42 -20.15 63.60
C ILE A 7 -1.22 -20.58 62.74
N SER A 8 -1.48 -21.34 61.68
CA SER A 8 -0.50 -21.69 60.66
C SER A 8 -0.19 -20.44 59.83
N VAL A 9 0.89 -19.76 60.18
CA VAL A 9 1.40 -18.63 59.39
C VAL A 9 1.99 -19.19 58.08
N PRO A 10 1.59 -18.70 56.89
CA PRO A 10 2.18 -19.16 55.65
C PRO A 10 3.65 -18.73 55.60
N VAL A 11 4.57 -19.69 55.62
CA VAL A 11 6.00 -19.42 55.42
C VAL A 11 6.17 -19.01 53.96
N PRO A 12 6.69 -17.80 53.66
CA PRO A 12 6.90 -17.37 52.30
C PRO A 12 7.98 -18.24 51.67
N VAL A 13 7.59 -19.12 50.76
CA VAL A 13 8.54 -19.84 49.91
C VAL A 13 9.17 -18.80 48.97
N PRO A 14 10.50 -18.63 48.98
CA PRO A 14 11.17 -17.67 48.14
C PRO A 14 11.03 -18.12 46.68
N VAL A 15 10.19 -17.44 45.91
CA VAL A 15 10.18 -17.61 44.45
C VAL A 15 11.52 -17.08 43.92
N PRO A 16 12.23 -17.85 43.08
CA PRO A 16 13.55 -17.45 42.61
C PRO A 16 13.44 -16.19 41.75
N VAL A 17 14.06 -15.10 42.22
CA VAL A 17 14.08 -13.76 41.59
C VAL A 17 14.56 -13.81 40.11
N SER A 18 15.27 -14.87 39.74
CA SER A 18 15.73 -15.17 38.38
C SER A 18 14.60 -15.37 37.35
N VAL A 19 13.43 -15.88 37.76
CA VAL A 19 12.31 -16.16 36.84
C VAL A 19 11.52 -14.90 36.48
N SER A 20 11.45 -13.91 37.39
CA SER A 20 10.74 -12.65 37.13
C SER A 20 11.45 -11.79 36.08
N VAL A 21 12.78 -11.70 36.11
CA VAL A 21 13.55 -10.85 35.16
C VAL A 21 13.43 -11.35 33.71
N SER A 22 13.42 -12.67 33.50
CA SER A 22 13.30 -13.27 32.17
C SER A 22 11.96 -13.00 31.49
N VAL A 23 10.84 -13.01 32.24
CA VAL A 23 9.50 -12.76 31.67
C VAL A 23 9.34 -11.31 31.20
N PHE A 24 9.93 -10.35 31.91
CA PHE A 24 9.93 -8.94 31.51
C PHE A 24 10.75 -8.69 30.24
N ILE A 25 11.91 -9.34 30.09
CA ILE A 25 12.75 -9.20 28.89
C ILE A 25 12.04 -9.80 27.67
N PHE A 26 11.45 -10.99 27.80
CA PHE A 26 10.70 -11.61 26.70
C PHE A 26 9.46 -10.80 26.29
N GLY A 27 8.74 -10.23 27.26
CA GLY A 27 7.58 -9.35 26.99
C GLY A 27 7.98 -8.03 26.32
N PHE A 28 9.12 -7.46 26.72
CA PHE A 28 9.64 -6.21 26.14
C PHE A 28 10.17 -6.44 24.71
N VAL A 29 10.80 -7.58 24.44
CA VAL A 29 11.23 -7.98 23.10
C VAL A 29 10.03 -8.22 22.18
N TRP A 30 8.96 -8.86 22.68
CA TRP A 30 7.72 -9.04 21.92
C TRP A 30 6.98 -7.72 21.64
N LEU A 31 6.95 -6.80 22.61
CA LEU A 31 6.34 -5.47 22.45
C LEU A 31 7.17 -4.57 21.51
N ALA A 32 8.51 -4.68 21.54
CA ALA A 32 9.38 -3.96 20.62
C ALA A 32 9.24 -4.46 19.17
N LEU A 33 9.05 -5.77 18.97
CA LEU A 33 8.84 -6.35 17.65
C LEU A 33 7.51 -5.92 17.01
N THR A 34 6.44 -5.77 17.81
CA THR A 34 5.11 -5.38 17.29
C THR A 34 5.03 -3.90 16.94
N CYS A 35 5.76 -3.02 17.62
CA CYS A 35 5.83 -1.59 17.29
C CYS A 35 6.55 -1.30 15.97
N PHE A 36 7.49 -2.15 15.53
CA PHE A 36 8.23 -1.95 14.28
C PHE A 36 7.46 -2.40 13.02
N ALA A 37 6.40 -3.18 13.18
CA ALA A 37 5.59 -3.68 12.07
C ALA A 37 4.50 -2.68 11.59
N SER A 38 4.23 -1.62 12.36
CA SER A 38 3.07 -0.73 12.12
C SER A 38 3.37 0.50 11.24
N SER A 39 4.59 0.68 10.74
CA SER A 39 4.98 1.87 9.97
C SER A 39 4.99 1.68 8.44
N ALA A 40 4.27 0.69 7.92
CA ALA A 40 3.95 0.65 6.50
C ALA A 40 2.81 1.64 6.23
N GLN A 41 3.14 2.93 6.12
CA GLN A 41 2.21 3.91 5.56
C GLN A 41 1.86 3.46 4.14
N ALA A 42 0.59 3.14 3.91
CA ALA A 42 0.06 2.88 2.59
C ALA A 42 0.26 4.16 1.75
N GLN A 43 1.28 4.16 0.91
CA GLN A 43 1.47 5.21 -0.09
C GLN A 43 0.30 5.10 -1.05
N GLU A 44 -0.58 6.11 -1.07
CA GLU A 44 -1.67 6.17 -2.04
C GLU A 44 -1.07 6.12 -3.44
N GLN A 45 -1.45 5.11 -4.23
CA GLN A 45 -0.89 4.92 -5.56
C GLN A 45 -1.39 6.03 -6.48
N LYS A 46 -0.54 7.01 -6.73
CA LYS A 46 -0.85 8.18 -7.56
C LYS A 46 -1.05 7.76 -9.02
N VAL A 47 -2.07 8.29 -9.68
CA VAL A 47 -2.33 8.08 -11.11
C VAL A 47 -2.26 9.42 -11.85
N LEU A 48 -1.42 9.49 -12.89
CA LEU A 48 -1.27 10.61 -13.80
C LEU A 48 -2.12 10.37 -15.05
N LYS A 49 -3.10 11.25 -15.29
CA LYS A 49 -3.95 11.20 -16.47
C LYS A 49 -3.34 12.02 -17.60
N VAL A 50 -3.23 11.42 -18.78
CA VAL A 50 -2.72 12.04 -20.00
C VAL A 50 -3.85 12.11 -21.02
N GLY A 51 -4.27 13.32 -21.37
CA GLY A 51 -5.26 13.53 -22.45
C GLY A 51 -4.59 13.36 -23.82
N VAL A 52 -5.23 12.60 -24.70
CA VAL A 52 -4.75 12.34 -26.05
C VAL A 52 -5.89 12.49 -27.04
N GLN A 53 -5.78 13.47 -27.92
CA GLN A 53 -6.72 13.68 -29.02
C GLN A 53 -6.24 12.92 -30.26
N LEU A 54 -7.09 12.05 -30.81
CA LEU A 54 -6.78 11.25 -31.98
C LEU A 54 -8.01 11.12 -32.88
N PRO A 55 -7.84 11.04 -34.22
CA PRO A 55 -8.93 10.67 -35.10
C PRO A 55 -9.18 9.17 -34.97
N LEU A 56 -10.02 8.77 -34.01
CA LEU A 56 -10.42 7.39 -33.79
C LEU A 56 -11.59 6.99 -34.69
N THR A 57 -12.33 7.98 -35.19
CA THR A 57 -13.31 7.81 -36.27
C THR A 57 -12.99 8.73 -37.46
N GLY A 58 -13.81 8.67 -38.52
CA GLY A 58 -13.58 9.44 -39.75
C GLY A 58 -12.58 8.79 -40.72
N GLN A 59 -12.11 9.56 -41.72
CA GLN A 59 -11.25 9.03 -42.80
C GLN A 59 -9.90 8.50 -42.30
N ARG A 60 -9.43 8.98 -41.14
CA ARG A 60 -8.11 8.67 -40.59
C ARG A 60 -8.13 7.75 -39.37
N ALA A 61 -9.28 7.14 -39.07
CA ALA A 61 -9.49 6.21 -37.96
C ALA A 61 -8.39 5.16 -37.81
N GLY A 62 -7.98 4.54 -38.92
CA GLY A 62 -6.94 3.50 -38.90
C GLY A 62 -5.57 4.02 -38.43
N VAL A 63 -5.25 5.30 -38.68
CA VAL A 63 -4.01 5.91 -38.16
C VAL A 63 -4.17 6.21 -36.67
N GLY A 64 -5.32 6.73 -36.25
CA GLY A 64 -5.61 6.97 -34.83
C GLY A 64 -5.55 5.69 -33.99
N GLU A 65 -6.04 4.57 -34.53
CA GLU A 65 -5.97 3.26 -33.86
C GLU A 65 -4.52 2.77 -33.69
N ILE A 66 -3.67 2.92 -34.72
CA ILE A 66 -2.24 2.58 -34.63
C ILE A 66 -1.55 3.40 -33.55
N ILE A 67 -1.83 4.71 -33.49
CA ILE A 67 -1.24 5.61 -32.48
C ILE A 67 -1.74 5.24 -31.08
N LYS A 68 -3.05 4.98 -30.93
CA LYS A 68 -3.65 4.55 -29.66
C LYS A 68 -2.97 3.29 -29.13
N ASN A 69 -2.84 2.27 -29.97
CA ASN A 69 -2.19 1.01 -29.60
C ASN A 69 -0.72 1.23 -29.19
N GLY A 70 0.00 2.11 -29.87
CA GLY A 70 1.37 2.49 -29.50
C GLY A 70 1.45 3.16 -28.12
N ILE A 71 0.52 4.07 -27.82
CA ILE A 71 0.43 4.74 -26.52
C ILE A 71 0.09 3.73 -25.40
N GLU A 72 -0.86 2.83 -25.64
CA GLU A 72 -1.24 1.81 -24.66
C GLU A 72 -0.08 0.86 -24.34
N MET A 73 0.70 0.44 -25.35
CA MET A 73 1.91 -0.36 -25.13
C MET A 73 2.94 0.39 -24.30
N ALA A 74 3.21 1.66 -24.61
CA ALA A 74 4.17 2.47 -23.87
C ALA A 74 3.74 2.68 -22.40
N ILE A 75 2.45 2.97 -22.17
CA ILE A 75 1.89 3.11 -20.81
C ILE A 75 2.00 1.81 -20.04
N MET A 76 1.71 0.68 -20.68
CA MET A 76 1.82 -0.64 -20.07
C MET A 76 3.26 -0.93 -19.61
N ASP A 77 4.24 -0.69 -20.48
CA ASP A 77 5.65 -0.92 -20.16
C ASP A 77 6.12 0.00 -19.03
N LEU A 78 5.78 1.30 -19.08
CA LEU A 78 6.13 2.25 -18.02
C LEU A 78 5.47 1.90 -16.68
N ASN A 79 4.20 1.51 -16.68
CA ASN A 79 3.51 1.11 -15.45
C ASN A 79 4.08 -0.18 -14.86
N ARG A 80 4.58 -1.10 -15.69
CA ARG A 80 5.29 -2.30 -15.23
C ARG A 80 6.62 -1.96 -14.58
N GLU A 81 7.27 -0.87 -14.99
CA GLU A 81 8.52 -0.36 -14.41
C GLU A 81 8.31 0.51 -13.15
N GLY A 82 7.07 0.63 -12.67
CA GLY A 82 6.73 1.43 -11.48
C GLY A 82 6.17 2.81 -11.78
N GLY A 83 5.88 3.10 -13.05
CA GLY A 83 5.33 4.37 -13.49
C GLY A 83 6.37 5.48 -13.59
N VAL A 84 5.90 6.72 -13.68
CA VAL A 84 6.75 7.93 -13.75
C VAL A 84 6.69 8.63 -12.41
N ASP A 85 7.85 8.85 -11.79
CA ASP A 85 7.98 9.43 -10.44
C ASP A 85 7.13 8.69 -9.38
N GLY A 86 7.00 7.36 -9.52
CA GLY A 86 6.20 6.51 -8.64
C GLY A 86 4.69 6.62 -8.86
N ALA A 87 4.24 7.27 -9.94
CA ALA A 87 2.84 7.39 -10.31
C ALA A 87 2.53 6.59 -11.59
N LEU A 88 1.43 5.84 -11.57
CA LEU A 88 0.95 5.12 -12.75
C LEU A 88 0.37 6.09 -13.78
N LEU A 89 0.52 5.76 -15.06
CA LEU A 89 -0.03 6.52 -16.18
C LEU A 89 -1.39 5.94 -16.60
N GLN A 90 -2.31 6.84 -16.98
CA GLN A 90 -3.59 6.51 -17.61
C GLN A 90 -3.84 7.46 -18.78
N ALA A 91 -3.95 6.92 -20.00
CA ALA A 91 -4.41 7.70 -21.15
C ALA A 91 -5.93 7.90 -21.10
N VAL A 92 -6.37 9.11 -21.45
CA VAL A 92 -7.77 9.47 -21.69
C VAL A 92 -7.84 9.94 -23.14
N TYR A 93 -8.67 9.28 -23.94
CA TYR A 93 -8.75 9.53 -25.37
C TYR A 93 -9.97 10.37 -25.72
N GLU A 94 -9.77 11.32 -26.61
CA GLU A 94 -10.81 12.13 -27.23
C GLU A 94 -10.75 11.96 -28.75
N ASP A 95 -11.91 11.76 -29.36
CA ASP A 95 -12.04 11.52 -30.79
C ASP A 95 -12.45 12.80 -31.52
N ASP A 96 -11.53 13.36 -32.31
CA ASP A 96 -11.76 14.59 -33.08
C ASP A 96 -12.42 14.34 -34.46
N GLN A 97 -12.64 13.06 -34.82
CA GLN A 97 -13.24 12.60 -36.07
C GLN A 97 -12.54 13.10 -37.35
N ASP A 98 -11.28 13.55 -37.25
CA ASP A 98 -10.57 14.26 -38.34
C ASP A 98 -11.27 15.55 -38.78
N THR A 99 -11.99 16.20 -37.87
CA THR A 99 -12.70 17.45 -38.13
C THR A 99 -12.07 18.62 -37.39
N ARG A 100 -12.10 19.81 -38.02
CA ARG A 100 -11.59 21.03 -37.38
C ARG A 100 -12.35 21.41 -36.11
N SER A 101 -13.64 21.09 -36.01
CA SER A 101 -14.45 21.38 -34.82
C SER A 101 -14.16 20.42 -33.67
N GLY A 102 -13.92 19.13 -33.95
CA GLY A 102 -13.59 18.14 -32.90
C GLY A 102 -12.20 18.32 -32.28
N ALA A 103 -11.36 19.21 -32.84
CA ALA A 103 -9.99 19.44 -32.38
C ALA A 103 -9.79 20.71 -31.52
N VAL A 104 -10.85 21.49 -31.29
CA VAL A 104 -10.79 22.80 -30.62
C VAL A 104 -11.78 22.93 -29.47
N GLU A 105 -12.51 21.87 -29.13
CA GLU A 105 -13.33 21.78 -27.91
C GLU A 105 -12.48 21.27 -26.74
#